data_AF-A0A2V8VR05-F1
#
_entry.id   AF-A0A2V8VR05-F1
#
_cell.length_a   1.000
_cell.length_b   1.000
_cell.length_c   1.000
_cell.angle_alpha   90.00
_cell.angle_beta   90.00
_cell.angle_gamma   90.00
#
_symmetry.space_group_name_H-M   'P 1'
#
loop_
_entity.id
_entity.type
_entity.pdbx_description
1 polymer ?
#
loop_
_entity_poly.entity_id
_entity_poly.type
_entity_poly.pdbx_seq_one_letter_code
_entity_poly.pdbx_strand_id
1 'polypeptide(L)'
;MTRRLNIPQLFLAAFLVPIAALAHPGAGIVVDPGGQVYFTDTGYGVWKIAKDGRLSKFHDNAYHWMAIDLDGVFSTSLKRLTDGSFIRLAPDGAKPALITSGGLPITLSGGRLYYGRFTKEYDLEIVANAPNGTTSILATIRSDAEGEPLQ
;
A
#
# COMPACT_ATOMS: atom_id res chain seq x y z
N MET A 1 -46.58 -8.28 42.29
CA MET A 1 -46.50 -7.45 41.07
C MET A 1 -45.18 -7.79 40.38
N THR A 2 -45.17 -8.84 39.56
CA THR A 2 -43.94 -9.43 38.97
C THR A 2 -43.80 -8.96 37.53
N ARG A 3 -42.79 -8.12 37.27
CA ARG A 3 -42.45 -7.60 35.94
C ARG A 3 -41.82 -8.74 35.14
N ARG A 4 -42.54 -9.28 34.15
CA ARG A 4 -41.98 -10.27 33.22
C ARG A 4 -40.96 -9.57 32.33
N LEU A 5 -39.69 -9.97 32.41
CA LEU A 5 -38.66 -9.55 31.47
C LEU A 5 -39.00 -10.17 30.11
N ASN A 6 -39.23 -9.36 29.09
CA ASN A 6 -39.46 -9.82 27.73
C ASN A 6 -38.12 -10.30 27.13
N ILE A 7 -37.91 -11.61 27.18
CA ILE A 7 -36.72 -12.31 26.67
C ILE A 7 -36.42 -12.05 25.17
N PRO A 8 -37.37 -11.74 24.24
CA PRO A 8 -36.98 -11.63 22.83
C PRO A 8 -36.20 -10.34 22.51
N GLN A 9 -36.14 -9.36 23.41
CA GLN A 9 -35.37 -8.13 23.19
C GLN A 9 -33.88 -8.27 23.55
N LEU A 10 -33.50 -9.27 24.37
CA LEU A 10 -32.09 -9.52 24.67
C LEU A 10 -31.36 -10.26 23.55
N PHE A 11 -32.08 -11.00 22.69
CA PHE A 11 -31.48 -11.75 21.59
C PHE A 11 -31.12 -10.89 20.38
N LEU A 12 -31.77 -9.74 20.19
CA LEU A 12 -31.50 -8.88 19.03
C LEU A 12 -30.25 -8.00 19.20
N ALA A 13 -29.83 -7.75 20.45
CA ALA A 13 -28.62 -6.96 20.75
C ALA A 13 -27.31 -7.80 20.71
N ALA A 14 -27.40 -9.13 20.67
CA ALA A 14 -26.24 -10.02 20.77
C ALA A 14 -25.52 -10.27 19.43
N PHE A 15 -26.04 -9.78 18.30
CA PHE A 15 -25.48 -10.04 16.96
C PHE A 15 -24.76 -8.84 16.32
N LEU A 16 -24.60 -7.73 17.03
CA LEU A 16 -23.81 -6.56 16.58
C LEU A 16 -22.41 -6.56 17.21
N VAL A 17 -21.76 -7.73 17.28
CA VAL A 17 -20.32 -7.74 17.50
C VAL A 17 -19.68 -7.40 16.15
N PRO A 18 -19.02 -6.24 16.00
CA PRO A 18 -18.21 -6.00 14.83
C PRO A 18 -17.11 -7.07 14.85
N ILE A 19 -17.23 -8.07 14.01
CA ILE A 19 -16.09 -8.89 13.63
C ILE A 19 -15.16 -7.87 12.98
N ALA A 20 -14.10 -7.47 13.68
CA ALA A 20 -13.01 -6.76 13.06
C ALA A 20 -12.55 -7.66 11.92
N ALA A 21 -13.01 -7.38 10.70
CA ALA A 21 -12.50 -8.03 9.53
C ALA A 21 -11.02 -7.67 9.52
N LEU A 22 -10.16 -8.64 9.84
CA LEU A 22 -8.75 -8.60 9.50
C LEU A 22 -8.71 -8.60 7.98
N ALA A 23 -9.02 -7.46 7.37
CA ALA A 23 -8.63 -7.20 6.00
C ALA A 23 -7.10 -7.29 6.03
N HIS A 24 -6.57 -8.34 5.40
CA HIS A 24 -5.15 -8.64 5.40
C HIS A 24 -4.39 -7.34 5.09
N PRO A 25 -3.56 -6.83 6.00
CA PRO A 25 -2.78 -5.66 5.66
C PRO A 25 -1.90 -6.10 4.50
N GLY A 26 -2.13 -5.54 3.31
CA GLY A 26 -1.19 -5.72 2.21
C GLY A 26 0.19 -5.44 2.77
N ALA A 27 1.11 -6.39 2.62
CA ALA A 27 2.47 -6.26 3.09
C ALA A 27 3.37 -6.17 1.86
N GLY A 28 3.94 -5.00 1.63
CA GLY A 28 4.99 -4.82 0.64
C GLY A 28 6.27 -5.43 1.16
N ILE A 29 6.87 -6.33 0.39
CA ILE A 29 8.19 -6.92 0.64
C ILE A 29 9.06 -6.76 -0.60
N VAL A 30 10.30 -6.32 -0.40
CA VAL A 30 11.27 -6.11 -1.48
C VAL A 30 12.66 -6.56 -1.02
N VAL A 31 13.50 -6.94 -1.97
CA VAL A 31 14.88 -7.35 -1.72
C VAL A 31 15.79 -6.48 -2.57
N ASP A 32 16.84 -5.92 -1.97
CA ASP A 32 17.87 -5.19 -2.71
C ASP A 32 18.96 -6.13 -3.27
N PRO A 33 19.82 -5.67 -4.19
CA PRO A 33 20.87 -6.49 -4.78
C PRO A 33 21.94 -6.95 -3.77
N GLY A 34 22.02 -6.30 -2.61
CA GLY A 34 22.87 -6.70 -1.50
C GLY A 34 22.28 -7.84 -0.67
N GLY A 35 21.06 -8.29 -0.98
CA GLY A 35 20.34 -9.32 -0.23
C GLY A 35 19.69 -8.80 1.05
N GLN A 36 19.54 -7.49 1.22
CA GLN A 36 18.80 -6.93 2.34
C GLN A 36 17.31 -6.96 1.99
N VAL A 37 16.51 -7.49 2.91
CA VAL A 37 15.05 -7.58 2.75
C VAL A 37 14.40 -6.43 3.51
N TYR A 38 13.46 -5.74 2.87
CA TYR A 38 12.65 -4.71 3.48
C TYR A 38 11.19 -5.11 3.38
N PHE A 39 10.44 -4.94 4.46
CA PHE A 39 9.01 -5.26 4.46
C PHE A 39 8.22 -4.30 5.34
N THR A 40 6.96 -4.07 4.95
CA THR A 40 6.01 -3.32 5.77
C THR A 40 5.39 -4.24 6.82
N ASP A 41 5.35 -3.73 8.04
CA ASP A 41 4.59 -4.28 9.16
C ASP A 41 3.52 -3.25 9.50
N THR A 42 2.35 -3.38 8.87
CA THR A 42 1.27 -2.42 9.00
C THR A 42 0.85 -2.30 10.46
N GLY A 43 0.93 -1.08 10.99
CA GLY A 43 0.75 -0.76 12.40
C GLY A 43 2.05 -0.45 13.15
N TYR A 44 3.20 -0.97 12.71
CA TYR A 44 4.47 -0.86 13.46
C TYR A 44 5.62 -0.21 12.69
N GLY A 45 5.62 -0.27 11.35
CA GLY A 45 6.56 0.47 10.51
C GLY A 45 7.10 -0.33 9.34
N VAL A 46 8.30 0.06 8.89
CA VAL A 46 9.09 -0.72 7.93
C VAL A 46 10.28 -1.33 8.64
N TRP A 47 10.47 -2.61 8.40
CA TRP A 47 11.57 -3.39 8.92
C TRP A 47 12.58 -3.73 7.84
N LYS A 48 13.81 -3.98 8.26
CA LYS A 48 14.92 -4.41 7.44
C LYS A 48 15.55 -5.66 8.05
N ILE A 49 15.74 -6.67 7.22
CA ILE A 49 16.56 -7.85 7.52
C ILE A 49 17.87 -7.70 6.74
N ALA A 50 18.99 -7.61 7.45
CA ALA A 50 20.31 -7.62 6.85
C ALA A 50 20.62 -9.00 6.24
N LYS A 51 21.62 -9.06 5.36
CA LYS A 51 22.04 -10.30 4.67
C LYS A 51 22.42 -11.43 5.65
N ASP A 52 22.86 -11.08 6.86
CA ASP A 52 23.20 -12.00 7.95
C ASP A 52 21.98 -12.47 8.76
N GLY A 53 20.77 -12.04 8.39
CA GLY A 53 19.51 -12.37 9.06
C GLY A 53 19.13 -11.41 10.19
N ARG A 54 19.94 -10.39 10.50
CA ARG A 54 19.63 -9.46 11.60
C ARG A 54 18.48 -8.52 11.25
N LEU A 55 17.44 -8.52 12.08
CA LEU A 55 16.28 -7.63 11.99
C LEU A 55 16.56 -6.26 12.65
N SER A 56 16.10 -5.18 12.02
CA SER A 56 16.12 -3.82 12.60
C SER A 56 14.98 -2.98 12.02
N LYS A 57 14.49 -2.00 12.80
CA LYS A 57 13.50 -1.04 12.30
C LYS A 57 14.17 -0.06 11.34
N PHE A 58 13.59 0.13 10.16
CA PHE A 58 14.11 1.01 9.12
C PHE A 58 13.39 2.36 9.11
N HIS A 59 12.07 2.38 9.29
CA HIS A 59 11.28 3.61 9.29
C HIS A 59 9.97 3.43 10.10
N ASP A 60 9.41 4.51 10.64
CA ASP A 60 8.15 4.48 11.42
C ASP A 60 6.88 4.49 10.55
N ASN A 61 7.02 4.60 9.22
CA ASN A 61 5.87 4.61 8.34
C ASN A 61 5.34 3.18 8.22
N ALA A 62 4.06 2.99 8.49
CA ALA A 62 3.42 1.68 8.55
C ALA A 62 2.36 1.50 7.45
N TYR A 63 2.64 2.05 6.26
CA TYR A 63 1.80 1.87 5.09
C TYR A 63 1.81 0.42 4.59
N HIS A 64 0.83 0.09 3.75
CA HIS A 64 0.59 -1.29 3.31
C HIS A 64 1.58 -1.73 2.22
N TRP A 65 1.74 -0.92 1.18
CA TRP A 65 2.44 -1.32 -0.03
C TRP A 65 3.85 -0.74 -0.08
N MET A 66 4.75 -1.42 -0.78
CA MET A 66 6.13 -1.00 -0.97
C MET A 66 6.62 -1.35 -2.37
N ALA A 67 7.42 -0.45 -2.94
CA ALA A 67 8.23 -0.71 -4.13
C ALA A 67 9.67 -0.25 -3.89
N ILE A 68 10.61 -0.89 -4.58
CA ILE A 68 12.03 -0.56 -4.53
C ILE A 68 12.47 0.07 -5.85
N ASP A 69 13.09 1.23 -5.74
CA ASP A 69 13.71 1.95 -6.85
C ASP A 69 15.22 1.69 -6.81
N LEU A 70 15.63 0.63 -7.51
CA LEU A 70 17.01 0.17 -7.53
C LEU A 70 17.96 1.23 -8.11
N ASP A 71 17.51 1.95 -9.13
CA ASP A 71 18.32 2.95 -9.85
C ASP A 71 18.32 4.32 -9.15
N GLY A 72 17.42 4.52 -8.18
CA GLY A 72 17.27 5.76 -7.44
C GLY A 72 16.71 6.90 -8.28
N VAL A 73 15.89 6.61 -9.28
CA VAL A 73 15.23 7.62 -10.13
C VAL A 73 14.34 8.58 -9.30
N PHE A 74 13.72 8.07 -8.23
CA PHE A 74 12.92 8.81 -7.26
C PHE A 74 13.73 9.28 -6.04
N SER A 75 15.04 9.02 -5.97
CA SER A 75 15.86 9.34 -4.79
C SER A 75 15.88 10.82 -4.41
N THR A 76 15.64 11.73 -5.35
CA THR A 76 15.56 13.19 -5.16
C THR A 76 14.17 13.77 -5.39
N SER A 77 13.18 12.91 -5.69
CA SER A 77 11.79 13.33 -5.78
C SER A 77 11.28 13.82 -4.42
N LEU A 78 10.18 14.56 -4.41
CA LEU A 78 9.53 15.01 -3.19
C LEU A 78 9.34 13.85 -2.22
N LYS A 79 9.51 14.10 -0.90
CA LYS A 79 9.29 13.04 0.10
C LYS A 79 7.87 12.45 0.02
N ARG A 80 6.90 13.27 -0.38
CA ARG A 80 5.54 12.88 -0.77
C ARG A 80 5.38 13.04 -2.27
N LEU A 81 5.16 11.94 -2.99
CA LEU A 81 5.21 11.91 -4.47
C LEU A 81 3.90 12.36 -5.14
N THR A 82 2.81 12.33 -4.39
CA THR A 82 1.48 12.82 -4.80
C THR A 82 0.87 13.62 -3.65
N ASP A 83 -0.46 13.73 -3.61
CA ASP A 83 -1.33 14.17 -2.50
C ASP A 83 -1.07 13.51 -1.11
N GLY A 84 0.07 12.87 -0.89
CA GLY A 84 0.47 12.22 0.36
C GLY A 84 0.23 10.71 0.37
N SER A 85 -0.32 10.16 -0.71
CA SER A 85 -0.59 8.72 -0.87
C SER A 85 0.67 7.86 -0.99
N PHE A 86 1.80 8.46 -1.36
CA PHE A 86 3.09 7.78 -1.50
C PHE A 86 4.19 8.52 -0.75
N ILE A 87 5.07 7.79 -0.06
CA ILE A 87 6.17 8.35 0.70
C ILE A 87 7.48 7.66 0.34
N ARG A 88 8.51 8.45 0.02
CA ARG A 88 9.90 7.97 -0.04
C ARG A 88 10.47 7.89 1.37
N LEU A 89 10.93 6.70 1.75
CA LEU A 89 11.47 6.40 3.07
C LEU A 89 12.98 6.62 3.15
N ALA A 90 13.69 6.33 2.06
CA ALA A 90 15.14 6.46 2.02
C ALA A 90 15.56 7.94 2.02
N PRO A 91 16.74 8.29 2.58
CA PRO A 91 17.28 9.65 2.50
C PRO A 91 17.40 10.19 1.08
N ASP A 92 17.47 11.52 0.94
CA ASP A 92 17.64 12.19 -0.35
C ASP A 92 18.93 11.71 -1.04
N GLY A 93 18.80 11.29 -2.30
CA GLY A 93 19.89 10.75 -3.12
C GLY A 93 20.26 9.29 -2.83
N ALA A 94 19.57 8.60 -1.91
CA ALA A 94 19.87 7.21 -1.59
C ALA A 94 19.54 6.23 -2.75
N LYS A 95 20.37 5.19 -2.90
CA LYS A 95 20.17 4.07 -3.84
C LYS A 95 20.38 2.74 -3.11
N PRO A 96 19.40 1.81 -3.10
CA PRO A 96 18.06 1.98 -3.66
C PRO A 96 17.22 2.99 -2.85
N ALA A 97 16.20 3.57 -3.48
CA ALA A 97 15.16 4.30 -2.76
C ALA A 97 13.96 3.36 -2.47
N LEU A 98 13.36 3.51 -1.29
CA LEU A 98 12.16 2.77 -0.91
C LEU A 98 10.96 3.71 -0.93
N ILE A 99 9.90 3.28 -1.60
CA ILE A 99 8.65 4.02 -1.74
C ILE A 99 7.54 3.19 -1.13
N THR A 100 6.67 3.81 -0.35
CA THR A 100 5.52 3.14 0.29
C THR A 100 4.20 3.78 -0.12
N SER A 101 3.10 3.01 -0.07
CA SER A 101 1.73 3.52 -0.28
C SER A 101 0.76 3.01 0.77
N GLY A 102 -0.07 3.91 1.30
CA GLY A 102 -1.12 3.57 2.25
C GLY A 102 -2.38 3.03 1.59
N GLY A 103 -2.70 3.44 0.36
CA GLY A 103 -4.02 3.14 -0.23
C GLY A 103 -4.00 2.05 -1.29
N LEU A 104 -2.93 1.97 -2.08
CA LEU A 104 -2.97 1.30 -3.38
C LEU A 104 -1.70 0.47 -3.61
N PRO A 105 -1.81 -0.73 -4.21
CA PRO A 105 -0.65 -1.46 -4.69
C PRO A 105 0.21 -0.59 -5.60
N ILE A 106 1.53 -0.72 -5.47
CA ILE A 106 2.50 0.03 -6.25
C ILE A 106 3.57 -0.88 -6.83
N THR A 107 4.09 -0.50 -7.99
CA THR A 107 5.31 -1.09 -8.55
C THR A 107 6.11 -0.04 -9.32
N LEU A 108 7.39 -0.31 -9.54
CA LEU A 108 8.31 0.55 -10.29
C LEU A 108 8.85 -0.21 -11.47
N SER A 109 8.86 0.42 -12.64
CA SER A 109 9.50 -0.11 -13.84
C SER A 109 9.76 1.01 -14.85
N GLY A 110 10.86 0.93 -15.60
CA GLY A 110 11.20 1.92 -16.63
C GLY A 110 11.25 3.37 -16.11
N GLY A 111 11.69 3.56 -14.86
CA GLY A 111 11.79 4.89 -14.23
C GLY A 111 10.45 5.54 -13.87
N ARG A 112 9.35 4.77 -13.82
CA ARG A 112 8.03 5.27 -13.44
C ARG A 112 7.43 4.43 -12.32
N LEU A 113 6.65 5.09 -11.46
CA LEU A 113 5.83 4.49 -10.41
C LEU A 113 4.44 4.21 -10.98
N TYR A 114 3.99 2.97 -10.89
CA TYR A 114 2.67 2.55 -11.36
C TYR A 114 1.75 2.22 -10.18
N TYR A 115 0.50 2.64 -10.28
CA TYR A 115 -0.54 2.37 -9.29
C TYR A 115 -1.94 2.47 -9.91
N GLY A 116 -2.91 1.80 -9.29
CA GLY A 116 -4.32 1.94 -9.65
C GLY A 116 -4.93 3.19 -9.01
N ARG A 117 -5.84 3.88 -9.70
CA ARG A 117 -6.60 5.01 -9.16
C ARG A 117 -8.05 4.88 -9.58
N PHE A 118 -8.98 5.04 -8.64
CA PHE A 118 -10.41 5.10 -8.98
C PHE A 118 -10.80 6.51 -9.43
N THR A 119 -11.59 6.60 -10.51
CA THR A 119 -12.26 7.82 -10.94
C THR A 119 -13.50 8.11 -10.07
N LYS A 120 -14.18 9.23 -10.30
CA LYS A 120 -15.45 9.53 -9.61
C LYS A 120 -16.56 8.57 -10.02
N GLU A 121 -16.47 8.04 -11.23
CA GLU A 121 -17.36 7.07 -11.84
C GLU A 121 -17.01 5.63 -11.44
N TYR A 122 -16.04 5.44 -10.53
CA TYR A 122 -15.54 4.14 -10.05
C TYR A 122 -14.83 3.28 -11.11
N ASP A 123 -14.45 3.86 -12.25
CA ASP A 123 -13.52 3.22 -13.17
C ASP A 123 -12.13 3.13 -12.54
N LEU A 124 -11.38 2.06 -12.84
CA LEU A 124 -10.01 1.89 -12.38
C LEU A 124 -9.02 2.31 -13.48
N GLU A 125 -8.25 3.35 -13.23
CA GLU A 125 -7.16 3.78 -14.08
C GLU A 125 -5.83 3.19 -13.59
N ILE A 126 -5.00 2.68 -14.51
CA ILE A 126 -3.60 2.38 -14.24
C ILE A 126 -2.79 3.64 -14.56
N VAL A 127 -2.27 4.28 -13.52
CA VAL A 127 -1.51 5.53 -13.62
C VAL A 127 -0.02 5.22 -13.62
N ALA A 128 0.72 5.91 -14.48
CA ALA A 128 2.18 5.93 -14.46
C ALA A 128 2.67 7.33 -14.07
N ASN A 129 3.36 7.44 -12.94
CA ASN A 129 3.89 8.68 -12.40
C ASN A 129 5.41 8.78 -12.60
N ALA A 130 5.86 9.92 -13.09
CA ALA A 130 7.27 10.24 -13.25
C ALA A 130 7.85 10.86 -11.96
N PRO A 131 9.19 10.86 -11.78
CA PRO A 131 9.83 11.42 -10.58
C PRO A 131 9.53 12.91 -10.31
N ASN A 132 9.21 13.66 -11.36
CA ASN A 132 8.82 15.07 -11.28
C ASN A 132 7.33 15.27 -10.94
N GLY A 133 6.57 14.20 -10.70
CA GLY A 133 5.13 14.23 -10.42
C GLY A 133 4.23 14.23 -11.64
N THR A 134 4.77 14.27 -12.87
CA THR A 134 3.94 14.19 -14.08
C THR A 134 3.32 12.80 -14.22
N THR A 135 2.00 12.74 -14.32
CA THR A 135 1.24 11.49 -14.49
C THR A 135 0.74 11.27 -15.91
N SER A 136 0.63 10.00 -16.32
CA SER A 136 -0.07 9.56 -17.53
C SER A 136 -0.95 8.35 -17.21
N ILE A 137 -2.04 8.15 -17.96
CA ILE A 137 -2.90 6.96 -17.86
C ILE A 137 -2.44 5.92 -18.88
N LEU A 138 -2.20 4.68 -18.43
CA LEU A 138 -1.83 3.57 -19.29
C LEU A 138 -3.04 2.77 -19.77
N ALA A 139 -4.03 2.60 -18.88
CA ALA A 139 -5.22 1.83 -19.14
C ALA A 139 -6.36 2.31 -18.24
N THR A 140 -7.59 2.13 -18.70
CA THR A 140 -8.81 2.35 -17.93
C THR A 140 -9.65 1.10 -18.00
N ILE A 141 -9.98 0.53 -16.84
CA ILE A 141 -10.91 -0.58 -16.68
C ILE A 141 -12.21 0.05 -16.21
N ARG A 142 -13.24 -0.02 -17.06
CA ARG A 142 -14.54 0.54 -16.69
C ARG A 142 -15.18 -0.26 -15.58
N SER A 143 -15.92 0.42 -14.71
CA SER A 143 -16.67 -0.18 -13.61
C SER A 143 -17.73 -1.19 -14.09
N ASP A 144 -18.20 -1.05 -15.33
CA ASP A 144 -19.15 -1.94 -15.99
C ASP A 144 -18.49 -3.03 -16.86
N ALA A 145 -17.15 -3.09 -16.90
CA ALA A 145 -16.44 -4.07 -17.69
C ALA A 145 -16.50 -5.45 -17.02
N GLU A 146 -17.15 -6.41 -17.67
CA GLU A 146 -16.95 -7.82 -17.36
C GLU A 146 -15.62 -8.25 -17.99
N GLY A 147 -14.65 -8.61 -17.14
CA GLY A 147 -13.34 -9.04 -17.63
C GLY A 147 -13.39 -10.45 -18.18
N GLU A 148 -13.02 -10.64 -19.44
CA GLU A 148 -12.62 -11.95 -19.93
C GLU A 148 -11.31 -12.37 -19.24
N PRO A 149 -11.14 -13.63 -18.81
CA PRO A 149 -9.88 -14.11 -18.26
C PRO A 149 -8.73 -13.84 -19.24
N LEU A 150 -7.58 -13.42 -18.71
CA LEU A 150 -6.35 -13.35 -19.49
C LEU A 150 -6.06 -14.75 -20.07
N GLN A 151 -5.98 -14.85 -21.40
CA GLN A 151 -5.61 -16.08 -22.13
C GLN A 151 -4.13 -16.41 -21.94
#